data_AF-A0A1F8GYX6-F1
#
_entry.id   AF-A0A1F8GYX6-F1
#
_cell.length_a   1.000
_cell.length_b   1.000
_cell.length_c   1.000
_cell.angle_alpha   90.00
_cell.angle_beta   90.00
_cell.angle_gamma   90.00
#
_symmetry.space_group_name_H-M   'P 1'
#
loop_
_entity.id
_entity.type
_entity.pdbx_description
1 polymer ?
#
loop_
_entity_poly.entity_id
_entity_poly.type
_entity_poly.pdbx_seq_one_letter_code
_entity_poly.pdbx_strand_id
1 'polypeptide(L)'
;MSEKHLIPNQTTTETSEQERSDPASGRRRRQSSRLLAGVFAGALALGNPESVESRAVRHEAAQTLLDQHLTAGDILKGESSPTFFDANPDFFRTITLRGDLTHEERRLRTRHLANGVEILQDVELQFYKVQSGDTLGKIRAKLSALPEFSFVKDQLGKLESFNIPARELQEGMWIPIPLENENRYITDEQFARYAAKAVEGMKGDPVYGAYTRDILKEISEGELIATLVAVAKQEAGGRPIGRYELHRWEPRYNVFSFSLFHVLMMGPGLEARRELNKSEGQLYHPQIATRLFIAFLKEKGGNPRELFPITKHPKAFASLYNGTGWREINPNYVRNILRYHKDAQEMLSTLSEKGEPDTRPKIVEVSPPLPSIPEKPSLGPKPKEKPSAPAKEKILITWERIGRQNLTTALREAHFKYIQKMKRPIFRNNRDLHVGAKTVMRYLRRKFGSDTYFPGDEIGIGVDHKGPYMKFRTTRAGKTIEALIRI
;
A
#
# COMPACT_ATOMS: atom_id res chain seq x y z
N MET A 1 -22.50 -61.33 -11.39
CA MET A 1 -23.65 -61.83 -10.61
C MET A 1 -23.46 -61.45 -9.15
N SER A 2 -24.56 -61.26 -8.41
CA SER A 2 -24.65 -60.95 -6.97
C SER A 2 -23.93 -59.69 -6.46
N GLU A 3 -24.73 -58.78 -5.93
CA GLU A 3 -24.32 -57.81 -4.92
C GLU A 3 -24.13 -58.51 -3.55
N LYS A 4 -23.62 -57.78 -2.55
CA LYS A 4 -24.23 -57.72 -1.21
C LYS A 4 -23.64 -56.56 -0.38
N HIS A 5 -24.51 -55.73 0.19
CA HIS A 5 -24.17 -54.83 1.29
C HIS A 5 -23.97 -55.61 2.60
N LEU A 6 -23.23 -55.03 3.57
CA LEU A 6 -23.67 -55.01 4.98
C LEU A 6 -22.89 -54.00 5.85
N ILE A 7 -23.65 -53.10 6.47
CA ILE A 7 -23.42 -52.13 7.56
C ILE A 7 -24.80 -52.13 8.29
N PRO A 8 -24.96 -51.98 9.63
CA PRO A 8 -24.07 -51.38 10.64
C PRO A 8 -23.83 -52.23 11.91
N ASN A 9 -23.20 -51.65 12.94
CA ASN A 9 -23.95 -51.39 14.19
C ASN A 9 -23.28 -50.35 15.13
N GLN A 10 -24.11 -49.59 15.84
CA GLN A 10 -23.79 -48.91 17.10
C GLN A 10 -24.16 -49.90 18.26
N THR A 11 -24.10 -49.64 19.58
CA THR A 11 -24.34 -48.41 20.37
C THR A 11 -23.96 -48.69 21.84
N THR A 12 -23.37 -47.69 22.55
CA THR A 12 -23.47 -47.45 24.03
C THR A 12 -23.09 -48.59 25.04
N THR A 13 -22.96 -48.42 26.37
CA THR A 13 -23.27 -47.30 27.30
C THR A 13 -22.30 -47.27 28.53
N GLU A 14 -22.32 -46.16 29.29
CA GLU A 14 -22.21 -45.93 30.77
C GLU A 14 -21.96 -47.10 31.77
N THR A 15 -21.43 -46.97 33.01
CA THR A 15 -21.00 -45.83 33.91
C THR A 15 -19.73 -46.27 34.72
N SER A 16 -19.22 -45.77 35.87
CA SER A 16 -19.55 -44.85 37.01
C SER A 16 -18.22 -44.17 37.52
N GLU A 17 -18.13 -43.05 38.24
CA GLU A 17 -18.46 -42.68 39.66
C GLU A 17 -17.93 -43.64 40.76
N GLN A 18 -17.40 -43.24 41.94
CA GLN A 18 -17.16 -41.93 42.63
C GLN A 18 -16.11 -42.19 43.80
N GLU A 19 -15.53 -41.31 44.66
CA GLU A 19 -15.53 -39.85 45.01
C GLU A 19 -14.25 -39.53 45.88
N ARG A 20 -14.02 -38.27 46.32
CA ARG A 20 -13.19 -37.80 47.49
C ARG A 20 -11.64 -37.92 47.46
N SER A 21 -10.84 -37.12 48.21
CA SER A 21 -11.09 -35.98 49.14
C SER A 21 -9.88 -35.02 49.25
N ASP A 22 -10.15 -33.74 49.56
CA ASP A 22 -9.20 -32.72 50.09
C ASP A 22 -8.88 -33.00 51.59
N PRO A 23 -7.72 -32.58 52.16
CA PRO A 23 -7.69 -31.25 52.82
C PRO A 23 -6.32 -30.51 52.87
N ALA A 24 -6.37 -29.21 53.18
CA ALA A 24 -5.23 -28.28 53.19
C ALA A 24 -4.54 -28.06 54.56
N SER A 25 -3.27 -27.62 54.54
CA SER A 25 -2.63 -26.78 55.60
C SER A 25 -1.32 -26.12 55.09
N GLY A 26 -0.67 -25.21 55.85
CA GLY A 26 0.75 -24.86 55.57
C GLY A 26 1.23 -23.39 55.53
N ARG A 27 0.60 -22.44 56.25
CA ARG A 27 1.05 -21.02 56.41
C ARG A 27 2.58 -20.78 56.56
N ARG A 28 3.11 -19.70 55.94
CA ARG A 28 3.79 -18.51 56.56
C ARG A 28 4.31 -17.52 55.47
N ARG A 29 4.12 -16.18 55.59
CA ARG A 29 4.99 -15.12 56.21
C ARG A 29 6.43 -15.09 55.63
N ARG A 30 7.12 -13.97 55.36
CA ARG A 30 7.09 -12.51 55.75
C ARG A 30 7.98 -11.72 54.72
N GLN A 31 8.06 -10.39 54.55
CA GLN A 31 7.25 -9.19 54.89
C GLN A 31 7.85 -7.91 54.21
N SER A 32 7.02 -6.95 53.74
CA SER A 32 7.34 -5.50 53.56
C SER A 32 8.50 -5.15 52.57
N SER A 33 8.76 -3.91 52.10
CA SER A 33 8.41 -2.55 52.58
C SER A 33 8.25 -1.51 51.46
N ARG A 34 7.47 -0.45 51.77
CA ARG A 34 7.54 0.99 51.39
C ARG A 34 8.57 1.46 50.34
N LEU A 35 8.20 2.21 49.29
CA LEU A 35 7.59 3.57 49.23
C LEU A 35 8.63 4.69 49.46
N LEU A 36 8.96 5.44 48.39
CA LEU A 36 9.38 6.85 48.43
C LEU A 36 9.16 7.51 47.05
N ALA A 37 8.91 8.82 47.04
CA ALA A 37 8.67 9.60 45.82
C ALA A 37 9.16 11.05 45.99
N GLY A 38 9.55 11.69 44.89
CA GLY A 38 9.43 13.14 44.71
C GLY A 38 10.70 14.00 44.75
N VAL A 39 10.74 14.91 43.75
CA VAL A 39 11.11 16.34 43.86
C VAL A 39 12.59 16.76 43.87
N PHE A 40 12.99 17.44 42.78
CA PHE A 40 13.85 18.66 42.60
C PHE A 40 14.98 19.01 43.62
N ALA A 41 16.10 19.66 43.26
CA ALA A 41 16.27 20.73 42.26
C ALA A 41 17.76 21.02 41.86
N GLY A 42 17.94 21.76 40.75
CA GLY A 42 19.09 22.67 40.52
C GLY A 42 20.35 22.11 39.81
N ALA A 43 21.11 22.89 39.02
CA ALA A 43 20.89 24.27 38.56
C ALA A 43 21.78 24.65 37.33
N LEU A 44 21.44 25.79 36.69
CA LEU A 44 22.29 26.69 35.89
C LEU A 44 22.97 26.21 34.58
N ALA A 45 22.42 26.71 33.45
CA ALA A 45 23.18 27.29 32.33
C ALA A 45 22.37 28.44 31.71
N LEU A 46 23.02 29.52 31.27
CA LEU A 46 22.38 30.77 30.84
C LEU A 46 22.24 30.86 29.30
N GLY A 47 21.16 31.51 28.81
CA GLY A 47 21.01 31.83 27.38
C GLY A 47 19.67 32.50 27.01
N ASN A 48 19.69 33.82 26.85
CA ASN A 48 18.70 34.76 26.26
C ASN A 48 17.18 34.41 26.22
N PRO A 49 16.31 35.29 26.78
CA PRO A 49 14.86 35.17 26.67
C PRO A 49 14.31 35.76 25.36
N GLU A 50 14.42 35.04 24.24
CA GLU A 50 13.39 35.15 23.19
C GLU A 50 12.20 34.28 23.62
N SER A 51 11.00 34.86 23.61
CA SER A 51 9.87 34.34 24.39
C SER A 51 9.43 32.94 23.97
N VAL A 52 9.66 31.97 24.86
CA VAL A 52 9.15 30.60 24.77
C VAL A 52 7.63 30.60 24.55
N GLU A 53 6.92 31.51 25.21
CA GLU A 53 5.48 31.75 25.02
C GLU A 53 5.12 32.07 23.56
N SER A 54 5.85 32.94 22.86
CA SER A 54 5.51 33.29 21.47
C SER A 54 5.72 32.12 20.50
N ARG A 55 6.50 31.11 20.89
CA ARG A 55 6.75 29.89 20.10
C ARG A 55 5.83 28.74 20.51
N ALA A 56 5.49 28.64 21.79
CA ALA A 56 4.48 27.73 22.33
C ALA A 56 3.08 28.11 21.82
N VAL A 57 2.66 29.36 22.01
CA VAL A 57 1.36 29.88 21.54
C VAL A 57 1.24 29.79 20.02
N ARG A 58 2.33 29.95 19.25
CA ARG A 58 2.30 29.70 17.78
C ARG A 58 2.21 28.21 17.41
N HIS A 59 2.73 27.30 18.24
CA HIS A 59 2.52 25.86 18.03
C HIS A 59 1.12 25.41 18.46
N GLU A 60 0.62 25.87 19.60
CA GLU A 60 -0.75 25.60 20.05
C GLU A 60 -1.78 26.22 19.09
N ALA A 61 -1.58 27.46 18.62
CA ALA A 61 -2.44 28.05 17.59
C ALA A 61 -2.39 27.28 16.27
N ALA A 62 -1.21 26.82 15.83
CA ALA A 62 -1.08 26.00 14.63
C ALA A 62 -1.64 24.58 14.77
N GLN A 63 -1.84 24.08 15.99
CA GLN A 63 -2.49 22.79 16.26
C GLN A 63 -4.00 22.93 16.48
N THR A 64 -4.45 23.97 17.18
CA THR A 64 -5.89 24.29 17.36
C THR A 64 -6.56 24.81 16.08
N LEU A 65 -5.82 25.41 15.14
CA LEU A 65 -6.31 25.70 13.79
C LEU A 65 -6.42 24.45 12.89
N LEU A 66 -5.87 23.30 13.30
CA LEU A 66 -5.99 22.03 12.57
C LEU A 66 -7.05 21.08 13.17
N ASP A 67 -7.63 21.43 14.32
CA ASP A 67 -8.74 20.70 14.95
C ASP A 67 -10.12 21.23 14.51
N GLN A 68 -10.23 21.78 13.30
CA GLN A 68 -11.52 21.81 12.62
C GLN A 68 -11.99 20.36 12.43
N HIS A 69 -13.01 19.95 13.19
CA HIS A 69 -13.62 18.63 13.11
C HIS A 69 -14.44 18.45 11.82
N LEU A 70 -13.73 18.39 10.69
CA LEU A 70 -14.23 18.06 9.36
C LEU A 70 -15.12 16.81 9.42
N THR A 71 -16.41 17.01 9.16
CA THR A 71 -17.39 15.91 9.10
C THR A 71 -17.39 15.26 7.73
N ALA A 72 -17.94 14.04 7.63
CA ALA A 72 -18.28 13.44 6.36
C ALA A 72 -19.20 14.36 5.53
N GLY A 73 -20.10 15.11 6.17
CA GLY A 73 -20.99 16.07 5.53
C GLY A 73 -20.25 17.23 4.85
N ASP A 74 -19.22 17.79 5.50
CA ASP A 74 -18.42 18.90 4.95
C ASP A 74 -17.66 18.47 3.70
N ILE A 75 -17.01 17.30 3.77
CA ILE A 75 -16.26 16.70 2.67
C ILE A 75 -17.17 16.46 1.45
N LEU A 76 -18.47 16.22 1.66
CA LEU A 76 -19.45 15.99 0.60
C LEU A 76 -20.05 17.25 -0.05
N LYS A 77 -19.81 18.46 0.48
CA LYS A 77 -20.40 19.72 -0.06
C LYS A 77 -19.93 20.10 -1.47
N GLY A 78 -18.77 19.63 -1.90
CA GLY A 78 -18.21 19.92 -3.23
C GLY A 78 -18.63 18.91 -4.31
N GLU A 79 -18.72 19.39 -5.55
CA GLU A 79 -18.85 18.53 -6.72
C GLU A 79 -17.54 17.74 -6.99
N SER A 80 -17.67 16.63 -7.71
CA SER A 80 -16.55 15.90 -8.29
C SER A 80 -16.98 15.23 -9.57
N SER A 81 -16.13 15.24 -10.60
CA SER A 81 -16.37 14.51 -11.84
C SER A 81 -16.70 13.03 -11.56
N PRO A 82 -17.73 12.46 -12.21
CA PRO A 82 -18.12 11.08 -11.98
C PRO A 82 -16.99 10.12 -12.39
N THR A 83 -16.90 8.99 -11.68
CA THR A 83 -15.98 7.90 -12.01
C THR A 83 -16.71 6.77 -12.74
N PHE A 84 -15.95 5.83 -13.28
CA PHE A 84 -16.45 4.55 -13.79
C PHE A 84 -17.41 3.85 -12.80
N PHE A 85 -17.20 3.99 -11.49
CA PHE A 85 -17.97 3.31 -10.46
C PHE A 85 -19.35 3.93 -10.20
N ASP A 86 -19.58 5.21 -10.54
CA ASP A 86 -20.87 5.88 -10.33
C ASP A 86 -21.93 5.46 -11.38
N ALA A 87 -21.50 4.89 -12.51
CA ALA A 87 -22.37 4.58 -13.63
C ALA A 87 -23.28 3.35 -13.39
N ASN A 88 -22.93 2.45 -12.47
CA ASN A 88 -23.64 1.19 -12.27
C ASN A 88 -24.27 1.08 -10.85
N PRO A 89 -25.60 1.14 -10.71
CA PRO A 89 -26.26 1.03 -9.40
C PRO A 89 -26.15 -0.37 -8.78
N ASP A 90 -25.79 -1.41 -9.54
CA ASP A 90 -25.73 -2.78 -9.04
C ASP A 90 -24.61 -2.99 -8.01
N PHE A 91 -23.64 -2.07 -7.91
CA PHE A 91 -22.68 -2.01 -6.81
C PHE A 91 -23.32 -1.95 -5.41
N PHE A 92 -24.56 -1.44 -5.32
CA PHE A 92 -25.29 -1.24 -4.07
C PHE A 92 -26.42 -2.26 -3.82
N ARG A 93 -26.73 -3.14 -4.79
CA ARG A 93 -27.74 -4.19 -4.60
C ARG A 93 -27.36 -5.16 -3.46
N THR A 94 -28.34 -5.61 -2.70
CA THR A 94 -28.13 -6.62 -1.64
C THR A 94 -28.11 -8.02 -2.26
N ILE A 95 -27.03 -8.77 -2.02
CA ILE A 95 -26.91 -10.19 -2.41
C ILE A 95 -27.24 -11.03 -1.18
N THR A 96 -28.43 -11.62 -1.15
CA THR A 96 -29.12 -12.11 0.06
C THR A 96 -28.49 -13.33 0.73
N LEU A 97 -27.75 -14.16 -0.01
CA LEU A 97 -27.06 -15.33 0.52
C LEU A 97 -25.69 -14.94 1.11
N ARG A 98 -25.68 -14.02 2.09
CA ARG A 98 -24.46 -13.44 2.70
C ARG A 98 -23.42 -13.01 1.63
N GLY A 99 -23.85 -12.34 0.56
CA GLY A 99 -22.94 -11.92 -0.50
C GLY A 99 -22.50 -12.99 -1.50
N ASP A 100 -22.78 -14.27 -1.30
CA ASP A 100 -22.38 -15.35 -2.20
C ASP A 100 -23.46 -15.59 -3.29
N LEU A 101 -23.07 -15.51 -4.57
CA LEU A 101 -23.98 -15.78 -5.69
C LEU A 101 -24.39 -17.27 -5.74
N THR A 102 -25.70 -17.52 -5.81
CA THR A 102 -26.27 -18.88 -5.99
C THR A 102 -25.85 -19.53 -7.31
N HIS A 103 -26.02 -20.85 -7.42
CA HIS A 103 -25.77 -21.57 -8.68
C HIS A 103 -26.59 -21.00 -9.85
N GLU A 104 -27.86 -20.67 -9.62
CA GLU A 104 -28.75 -20.13 -10.65
C GLU A 104 -28.39 -18.70 -11.04
N GLU A 105 -28.05 -17.81 -10.09
CA GLU A 105 -27.52 -16.49 -10.42
C GLU A 105 -26.22 -16.58 -11.21
N ARG A 106 -25.30 -17.48 -10.83
CA ARG A 106 -24.06 -17.70 -11.57
C ARG A 106 -24.36 -18.19 -12.99
N ARG A 107 -25.31 -19.12 -13.17
CA ARG A 107 -25.75 -19.60 -14.49
C ARG A 107 -26.32 -18.47 -15.35
N LEU A 108 -27.23 -17.68 -14.81
CA LEU A 108 -27.87 -16.55 -15.51
C LEU A 108 -26.89 -15.41 -15.84
N ARG A 109 -25.86 -15.22 -15.00
CA ARG A 109 -24.79 -14.22 -15.21
C ARG A 109 -23.59 -14.74 -16.01
N THR A 110 -23.60 -16.00 -16.49
CA THR A 110 -22.50 -16.58 -17.27
C THR A 110 -22.75 -16.48 -18.78
N ARG A 111 -22.07 -15.53 -19.43
CA ARG A 111 -22.03 -15.43 -20.89
C ARG A 111 -21.09 -16.50 -21.47
N HIS A 112 -21.55 -17.17 -22.52
CA HIS A 112 -20.74 -18.09 -23.32
C HIS A 112 -20.36 -17.37 -24.62
N LEU A 113 -19.05 -17.19 -24.86
CA LEU A 113 -18.50 -16.41 -25.96
C LEU A 113 -17.72 -17.31 -26.94
N ALA A 114 -17.21 -16.71 -28.02
CA ALA A 114 -16.44 -17.42 -29.04
C ALA A 114 -15.24 -18.17 -28.45
N ASN A 115 -14.79 -19.23 -29.15
CA ASN A 115 -13.74 -20.15 -28.70
C ASN A 115 -14.04 -20.85 -27.36
N GLY A 116 -15.32 -20.95 -27.00
CA GLY A 116 -15.82 -21.63 -25.78
C GLY A 116 -15.61 -20.84 -24.49
N VAL A 117 -15.28 -19.55 -24.56
CA VAL A 117 -14.93 -18.73 -23.40
C VAL A 117 -16.16 -18.50 -22.50
N GLU A 118 -16.11 -18.95 -21.25
CA GLU A 118 -17.15 -18.68 -20.23
C GLU A 118 -16.77 -17.47 -19.36
N ILE A 119 -17.65 -16.48 -19.31
CA ILE A 119 -17.51 -15.23 -18.56
C ILE A 119 -18.66 -15.07 -17.56
N LEU A 120 -18.36 -15.13 -16.26
CA LEU A 120 -19.31 -14.77 -15.21
C LEU A 120 -19.24 -13.25 -14.96
N GLN A 121 -20.38 -12.56 -15.02
CA GLN A 121 -20.48 -11.12 -14.74
C GLN A 121 -20.98 -10.86 -13.30
N ASP A 122 -20.23 -10.08 -12.53
CA ASP A 122 -20.58 -9.69 -11.17
C ASP A 122 -20.43 -8.18 -11.00
N VAL A 123 -21.49 -7.45 -11.36
CA VAL A 123 -21.45 -5.99 -11.61
C VAL A 123 -20.40 -5.71 -12.69
N GLU A 124 -19.43 -4.81 -12.46
CA GLU A 124 -18.37 -4.50 -13.44
C GLU A 124 -17.22 -5.52 -13.42
N LEU A 125 -17.08 -6.34 -12.36
CA LEU A 125 -16.04 -7.35 -12.34
C LEU A 125 -16.49 -8.58 -13.12
N GLN A 126 -15.69 -8.98 -14.09
CA GLN A 126 -15.96 -10.15 -14.91
C GLN A 126 -14.92 -11.22 -14.61
N PHE A 127 -15.34 -12.48 -14.57
CA PHE A 127 -14.48 -13.62 -14.23
C PHE A 127 -14.39 -14.58 -15.42
N TYR A 128 -13.18 -14.95 -15.79
CA TYR A 128 -12.91 -15.99 -16.76
C TYR A 128 -12.88 -17.35 -16.08
N LYS A 129 -13.59 -18.35 -16.63
CA LYS A 129 -13.49 -19.74 -16.18
C LYS A 129 -12.30 -20.42 -16.84
N VAL A 130 -11.35 -20.89 -16.04
CA VAL A 130 -10.16 -21.60 -16.51
C VAL A 130 -10.56 -22.93 -17.15
N GLN A 131 -10.09 -23.18 -18.37
CA GLN A 131 -10.44 -24.35 -19.18
C GLN A 131 -9.27 -25.34 -19.28
N SER A 132 -9.54 -26.57 -19.71
CA SER A 132 -8.50 -27.59 -19.83
C SER A 132 -7.31 -27.15 -20.68
N GLY A 133 -6.11 -27.33 -20.13
CA GLY A 133 -4.85 -26.94 -20.76
C GLY A 133 -4.63 -25.43 -20.93
N ASP A 134 -5.41 -24.56 -20.28
CA ASP A 134 -5.15 -23.11 -20.29
C ASP A 134 -3.82 -22.72 -19.62
N THR A 135 -3.31 -21.56 -20.03
CA THR A 135 -2.22 -20.84 -19.35
C THR A 135 -2.56 -19.36 -19.38
N LEU A 136 -1.96 -18.54 -18.51
CA LEU A 136 -2.17 -17.08 -18.53
C LEU A 136 -1.83 -16.41 -19.89
N GLY A 137 -0.99 -17.07 -20.71
CA GLY A 137 -0.76 -16.67 -22.10
C GLY A 137 -1.94 -17.00 -23.01
N LYS A 138 -2.48 -18.23 -22.94
CA LYS A 138 -3.66 -18.65 -23.69
C LYS A 138 -4.92 -17.86 -23.31
N ILE A 139 -5.14 -17.62 -22.01
CA ILE A 139 -6.27 -16.84 -21.49
C ILE A 139 -6.21 -15.40 -22.01
N ARG A 140 -5.04 -14.74 -21.93
CA ARG A 140 -4.84 -13.41 -22.54
C ARG A 140 -5.10 -13.44 -24.04
N ALA A 141 -4.61 -14.44 -24.78
CA ALA A 141 -4.83 -14.57 -26.22
C ALA A 141 -6.32 -14.72 -26.56
N LYS A 142 -7.03 -15.67 -25.93
CA LYS A 142 -8.48 -15.89 -26.06
C LYS A 142 -9.29 -14.61 -25.82
N LEU A 143 -9.02 -13.92 -24.70
CA LEU A 143 -9.72 -12.69 -24.34
C LEU A 143 -9.37 -11.53 -25.29
N SER A 144 -8.10 -11.31 -25.61
CA SER A 144 -7.69 -10.20 -26.48
C SER A 144 -8.20 -10.29 -27.93
N ALA A 145 -8.69 -11.46 -28.36
CA ALA A 145 -9.38 -11.67 -29.63
C ALA A 145 -10.87 -11.26 -29.60
N LEU A 146 -11.44 -11.02 -28.42
CA LEU A 146 -12.78 -10.48 -28.21
C LEU A 146 -12.67 -8.95 -28.07
N PRO A 147 -13.44 -8.13 -28.82
CA PRO A 147 -13.29 -6.67 -28.81
C PRO A 147 -13.39 -6.05 -27.41
N GLU A 148 -14.32 -6.53 -26.59
CA GLU A 148 -14.59 -6.05 -25.22
C GLU A 148 -13.46 -6.31 -24.21
N PHE A 149 -12.52 -7.22 -24.50
CA PHE A 149 -11.35 -7.51 -23.66
C PHE A 149 -10.03 -7.21 -24.39
N SER A 150 -10.07 -6.47 -25.49
CA SER A 150 -8.90 -6.19 -26.33
C SER A 150 -7.78 -5.42 -25.62
N PHE A 151 -8.08 -4.70 -24.52
CA PHE A 151 -7.11 -4.02 -23.66
C PHE A 151 -6.20 -4.98 -22.86
N VAL A 152 -6.65 -6.21 -22.61
CA VAL A 152 -5.96 -7.20 -21.76
C VAL A 152 -4.62 -7.66 -22.37
N LYS A 153 -4.41 -7.42 -23.69
CA LYS A 153 -3.14 -7.66 -24.40
C LYS A 153 -1.97 -6.81 -23.85
N ASP A 154 -2.23 -5.56 -23.50
CA ASP A 154 -1.22 -4.57 -23.10
C ASP A 154 -0.90 -4.64 -21.59
N GLN A 155 -1.81 -5.25 -20.83
CA GLN A 155 -1.65 -5.55 -19.42
C GLN A 155 -0.69 -6.73 -19.21
N LEU A 156 0.61 -6.43 -19.24
CA LEU A 156 1.71 -7.39 -19.03
C LEU A 156 2.37 -7.28 -17.65
N GLY A 157 2.11 -6.20 -16.90
CA GLY A 157 2.63 -6.03 -15.54
C GLY A 157 1.90 -6.92 -14.53
N LYS A 158 2.62 -7.67 -13.68
CA LYS A 158 2.00 -8.62 -12.72
C LYS A 158 0.92 -7.97 -11.83
N LEU A 159 1.17 -6.75 -11.35
CA LEU A 159 0.25 -6.01 -10.47
C LEU A 159 -0.81 -5.21 -11.25
N GLU A 160 -0.85 -5.33 -12.58
CA GLU A 160 -1.71 -4.55 -13.49
C GLU A 160 -2.39 -5.50 -14.50
N SER A 161 -2.53 -6.78 -14.14
CA SER A 161 -3.00 -7.90 -14.97
C SER A 161 -3.45 -9.07 -14.08
N PHE A 162 -3.73 -10.26 -14.66
CA PHE A 162 -4.06 -11.50 -13.94
C PHE A 162 -3.01 -11.84 -12.88
N ASN A 163 -3.26 -11.43 -11.64
CA ASN A 163 -2.23 -11.35 -10.60
C ASN A 163 -2.10 -12.68 -9.83
N ILE A 164 -2.04 -13.81 -10.56
CA ILE A 164 -1.98 -15.19 -10.05
C ILE A 164 -0.74 -15.93 -10.61
N PRO A 165 -0.05 -16.80 -9.86
CA PRO A 165 1.04 -17.62 -10.40
C PRO A 165 0.49 -18.77 -11.26
N ALA A 166 1.13 -19.05 -12.41
CA ALA A 166 0.64 -20.05 -13.37
C ALA A 166 0.53 -21.50 -12.83
N ARG A 167 1.17 -21.83 -11.71
CA ARG A 167 1.07 -23.14 -11.04
C ARG A 167 -0.21 -23.29 -10.17
N GLU A 168 -0.83 -22.16 -9.81
CA GLU A 168 -2.06 -22.12 -9.00
C GLU A 168 -3.32 -22.04 -9.89
N LEU A 169 -3.13 -22.00 -11.22
CA LEU A 169 -4.18 -21.90 -12.22
C LEU A 169 -4.80 -23.30 -12.45
N GLN A 170 -6.01 -23.51 -11.93
CA GLN A 170 -6.69 -24.82 -11.95
C GLN A 170 -7.91 -24.80 -12.87
N GLU A 171 -8.18 -25.90 -13.58
CA GLU A 171 -9.37 -26.03 -14.42
C GLU A 171 -10.68 -25.89 -13.61
N GLY A 172 -11.68 -25.24 -14.19
CA GLY A 172 -12.96 -24.91 -13.53
C GLY A 172 -12.90 -23.71 -12.59
N MET A 173 -11.71 -23.21 -12.24
CA MET A 173 -11.53 -22.02 -11.41
C MET A 173 -12.07 -20.75 -12.09
N TRP A 174 -12.78 -19.91 -11.37
CA TRP A 174 -13.07 -18.53 -11.80
C TRP A 174 -11.91 -17.63 -11.40
N ILE A 175 -11.29 -16.94 -12.36
CA ILE A 175 -10.28 -15.91 -12.11
C ILE A 175 -10.81 -14.53 -12.53
N PRO A 176 -10.62 -13.48 -11.72
CA PRO A 176 -11.02 -12.13 -12.10
C PRO A 176 -10.24 -11.67 -13.34
N ILE A 177 -10.96 -11.08 -14.29
CA ILE A 177 -10.40 -10.38 -15.44
C ILE A 177 -10.02 -8.98 -14.94
N PRO A 178 -8.79 -8.51 -15.20
CA PRO A 178 -8.40 -7.13 -14.96
C PRO A 178 -9.38 -6.13 -15.57
N LEU A 179 -9.63 -5.02 -14.88
CA LEU A 179 -10.28 -3.86 -15.50
C LEU A 179 -9.27 -3.11 -16.37
N GLU A 180 -9.76 -2.39 -17.37
CA GLU A 180 -8.94 -1.45 -18.11
C GLU A 180 -8.34 -0.39 -17.16
N ASN A 181 -7.08 -0.01 -17.40
CA ASN A 181 -6.32 0.80 -16.44
C ASN A 181 -7.01 2.12 -16.10
N GLU A 182 -7.70 2.74 -17.07
CA GLU A 182 -8.34 4.04 -16.93
C GLU A 182 -9.58 3.96 -16.03
N ASN A 183 -10.36 2.88 -16.14
CA ASN A 183 -11.55 2.60 -15.34
C ASN A 183 -11.25 2.35 -13.85
N ARG A 184 -9.98 2.08 -13.49
CA ARG A 184 -9.56 1.89 -12.09
C ARG A 184 -9.14 3.18 -11.38
N TYR A 185 -8.70 4.22 -12.10
CA TYR A 185 -8.06 5.38 -11.46
C TYR A 185 -9.06 6.26 -10.72
N ILE A 186 -8.67 6.68 -9.51
CA ILE A 186 -9.45 7.60 -8.67
C ILE A 186 -8.48 8.62 -8.04
N THR A 187 -8.87 9.89 -7.96
CA THR A 187 -8.09 10.89 -7.20
C THR A 187 -8.28 10.71 -5.70
N ASP A 188 -7.33 11.21 -4.90
CA ASP A 188 -7.42 11.12 -3.44
C ASP A 188 -8.65 11.89 -2.91
N GLU A 189 -9.05 12.98 -3.58
CA GLU A 189 -10.28 13.74 -3.29
C GLU A 189 -11.56 12.96 -3.61
N GLN A 190 -11.66 12.34 -4.80
CA GLN A 190 -12.79 11.48 -5.16
C GLN A 190 -12.89 10.29 -4.19
N PHE A 191 -11.76 9.67 -3.85
CA PHE A 191 -11.73 8.59 -2.87
C PHE A 191 -12.18 9.04 -1.48
N ALA A 192 -11.77 10.22 -1.03
CA ALA A 192 -12.24 10.81 0.23
C ALA A 192 -13.77 11.04 0.24
N ARG A 193 -14.38 11.47 -0.87
CA ARG A 193 -15.85 11.58 -1.00
C ARG A 193 -16.55 10.23 -0.86
N TYR A 194 -16.03 9.16 -1.47
CA TYR A 194 -16.57 7.81 -1.25
C TYR A 194 -16.35 7.30 0.18
N ALA A 195 -15.20 7.60 0.79
CA ALA A 195 -14.91 7.25 2.16
C ALA A 195 -15.86 7.98 3.15
N ALA A 196 -16.19 9.25 2.91
CA ALA A 196 -17.21 9.98 3.64
C ALA A 196 -18.59 9.31 3.54
N LYS A 197 -19.07 8.99 2.33
CA LYS A 197 -20.32 8.23 2.12
C LYS A 197 -20.31 6.86 2.80
N ALA A 198 -19.14 6.23 2.92
CA ALA A 198 -18.98 4.94 3.59
C ALA A 198 -19.02 5.08 5.12
N VAL A 199 -18.28 6.02 5.71
CA VAL A 199 -18.30 6.28 7.16
C VAL A 199 -19.70 6.67 7.62
N GLU A 200 -20.40 7.52 6.86
CA GLU A 200 -21.79 7.90 7.15
C GLU A 200 -22.72 6.68 7.18
N GLY A 201 -22.73 5.88 6.10
CA GLY A 201 -23.55 4.67 6.03
C GLY A 201 -23.16 3.62 7.09
N MET A 202 -21.88 3.55 7.48
CA MET A 202 -21.41 2.61 8.49
C MET A 202 -21.81 3.01 9.91
N LYS A 203 -21.98 4.30 10.24
CA LYS A 203 -22.52 4.73 11.56
C LYS A 203 -23.89 4.12 11.86
N GLY A 204 -24.71 3.87 10.84
CA GLY A 204 -26.03 3.23 10.93
C GLY A 204 -26.05 1.71 10.69
N ASP A 205 -24.91 1.08 10.41
CA ASP A 205 -24.85 -0.35 10.05
C ASP A 205 -25.23 -1.27 11.24
N PRO A 206 -26.11 -2.27 11.06
CA PRO A 206 -26.56 -3.14 12.16
C PRO A 206 -25.44 -3.93 12.85
N VAL A 207 -24.41 -4.33 12.12
CA VAL A 207 -23.31 -5.18 12.62
C VAL A 207 -22.07 -4.35 12.95
N TYR A 208 -21.81 -3.30 12.16
CA TYR A 208 -20.58 -2.51 12.22
C TYR A 208 -20.75 -1.09 12.77
N GLY A 209 -21.98 -0.63 13.00
CA GLY A 209 -22.25 0.73 13.48
C GLY A 209 -21.77 1.01 14.90
N ALA A 210 -21.84 0.03 15.81
CA ALA A 210 -21.23 0.17 17.13
C ALA A 210 -19.72 0.40 17.03
N TYR A 211 -19.02 -0.46 16.28
CA TYR A 211 -17.58 -0.39 16.06
C TYR A 211 -17.15 0.91 15.37
N THR A 212 -17.90 1.35 14.36
CA THR A 212 -17.64 2.61 13.65
C THR A 212 -17.77 3.81 14.60
N ARG A 213 -18.80 3.83 15.45
CA ARG A 213 -18.99 4.85 16.49
C ARG A 213 -17.94 4.75 17.61
N ASP A 214 -17.35 3.58 17.85
CA ASP A 214 -16.24 3.42 18.79
C ASP A 214 -14.91 3.97 18.24
N ILE A 215 -14.65 3.85 16.92
CA ILE A 215 -13.54 4.58 16.28
C ILE A 215 -13.73 6.09 16.41
N LEU A 216 -14.95 6.58 16.17
CA LEU A 216 -15.30 8.00 16.24
C LEU A 216 -15.37 8.59 17.67
N LYS A 217 -15.02 7.82 18.71
CA LYS A 217 -14.73 8.32 20.06
C LYS A 217 -13.25 8.64 20.27
N GLU A 218 -12.38 8.02 19.49
CA GLU A 218 -10.92 8.12 19.63
C GLU A 218 -10.31 9.10 18.59
N ILE A 219 -11.02 9.34 17.47
CA ILE A 219 -10.66 10.27 16.38
C ILE A 219 -11.87 10.92 15.70
N SER A 220 -11.65 12.00 14.93
CA SER A 220 -12.68 12.66 14.11
C SER A 220 -13.02 11.90 12.82
N GLU A 221 -14.14 12.24 12.18
CA GLU A 221 -14.52 11.66 10.88
C GLU A 221 -13.50 12.01 9.79
N GLY A 222 -13.02 13.27 9.74
CA GLY A 222 -11.95 13.70 8.85
C GLY A 222 -10.64 12.92 9.06
N GLU A 223 -10.25 12.61 10.30
CA GLU A 223 -9.06 11.78 10.57
C GLU A 223 -9.26 10.31 10.15
N LEU A 224 -10.47 9.76 10.33
CA LEU A 224 -10.80 8.43 9.82
C LEU A 224 -10.74 8.40 8.28
N ILE A 225 -11.28 9.42 7.60
CA ILE A 225 -11.23 9.55 6.15
C ILE A 225 -9.79 9.73 5.65
N ALA A 226 -8.97 10.54 6.34
CA ALA A 226 -7.53 10.66 6.04
C ALA A 226 -6.78 9.33 6.22
N THR A 227 -7.11 8.54 7.25
CA THR A 227 -6.59 7.18 7.43
C THR A 227 -7.00 6.26 6.28
N LEU A 228 -8.25 6.30 5.84
CA LEU A 228 -8.75 5.47 4.74
C LEU A 228 -8.06 5.82 3.42
N VAL A 229 -7.92 7.11 3.09
CA VAL A 229 -7.12 7.60 1.95
C VAL A 229 -5.68 7.10 2.06
N ALA A 230 -5.05 7.22 3.23
CA ALA A 230 -3.66 6.82 3.44
C ALA A 230 -3.42 5.32 3.19
N VAL A 231 -4.32 4.43 3.63
CA VAL A 231 -4.17 2.98 3.39
C VAL A 231 -4.38 2.64 1.92
N ALA A 232 -5.40 3.19 1.26
CA ALA A 232 -5.60 3.00 -0.18
C ALA A 232 -4.40 3.51 -1.00
N LYS A 233 -3.80 4.64 -0.62
CA LYS A 233 -2.56 5.18 -1.21
C LYS A 233 -1.34 4.27 -0.97
N GLN A 234 -1.28 3.62 0.19
CA GLN A 234 -0.20 2.71 0.56
C GLN A 234 -0.28 1.38 -0.23
N GLU A 235 -1.46 0.80 -0.43
CA GLU A 235 -1.65 -0.35 -1.32
C GLU A 235 -1.37 0.00 -2.80
N ALA A 236 -1.75 1.21 -3.25
CA ALA A 236 -1.32 1.76 -4.54
C ALA A 236 0.20 2.07 -4.61
N GLY A 237 0.98 1.78 -3.56
CA GLY A 237 2.44 1.96 -3.52
C GLY A 237 2.88 3.43 -3.58
N GLY A 238 2.02 4.37 -3.15
CA GLY A 238 2.25 5.82 -3.26
C GLY A 238 1.92 6.44 -4.61
N ARG A 239 1.29 5.68 -5.52
CA ARG A 239 0.78 6.16 -6.81
C ARG A 239 -0.70 6.58 -6.68
N PRO A 240 -1.35 7.13 -7.73
CA PRO A 240 -2.79 7.33 -7.72
C PRO A 240 -3.55 6.05 -7.35
N ILE A 241 -4.67 6.22 -6.66
CA ILE A 241 -5.52 5.13 -6.18
C ILE A 241 -6.06 4.36 -7.40
N GLY A 242 -6.07 3.02 -7.32
CA GLY A 242 -6.43 2.13 -8.42
C GLY A 242 -5.35 1.92 -9.51
N ARG A 243 -4.12 2.40 -9.31
CA ARG A 243 -3.03 2.15 -10.28
C ARG A 243 -2.76 0.66 -10.51
N TYR A 244 -2.72 -0.14 -9.45
CA TYR A 244 -2.65 -1.59 -9.54
C TYR A 244 -4.04 -2.19 -9.66
N GLU A 245 -4.12 -3.46 -10.04
CA GLU A 245 -5.38 -4.19 -10.05
C GLU A 245 -6.02 -4.25 -8.67
N LEU A 246 -7.36 -4.22 -8.61
CA LEU A 246 -8.09 -4.27 -7.34
C LEU A 246 -8.29 -5.72 -6.85
N HIS A 247 -7.55 -6.66 -7.45
CA HIS A 247 -7.43 -8.05 -7.03
C HIS A 247 -5.94 -8.48 -7.00
N ARG A 248 -5.60 -9.38 -6.09
CA ARG A 248 -4.23 -9.90 -5.94
C ARG A 248 -4.26 -11.33 -5.40
N TRP A 249 -3.61 -12.30 -6.06
CA TRP A 249 -3.46 -13.63 -5.47
C TRP A 249 -2.47 -13.56 -4.32
N GLU A 250 -2.84 -14.15 -3.18
CA GLU A 250 -2.01 -14.17 -1.98
C GLU A 250 -1.40 -15.58 -1.83
N PRO A 251 -0.13 -15.83 -2.28
CA PRO A 251 0.41 -17.19 -2.44
C PRO A 251 0.69 -17.95 -1.13
N ARG A 252 0.41 -17.32 0.02
CA ARG A 252 0.43 -17.94 1.35
C ARG A 252 -0.89 -18.60 1.71
N TYR A 253 -1.99 -18.13 1.12
CA TYR A 253 -3.37 -18.49 1.47
C TYR A 253 -4.13 -19.14 0.31
N ASN A 254 -3.57 -19.11 -0.91
CA ASN A 254 -4.17 -19.65 -2.13
C ASN A 254 -5.61 -19.17 -2.38
N VAL A 255 -5.78 -17.86 -2.22
CA VAL A 255 -7.03 -17.13 -2.46
C VAL A 255 -6.69 -15.72 -2.97
N PHE A 256 -7.65 -15.06 -3.60
CA PHE A 256 -7.53 -13.65 -3.94
C PHE A 256 -7.83 -12.74 -2.73
N SER A 257 -7.09 -11.63 -2.65
CA SER A 257 -7.49 -10.43 -1.93
C SER A 257 -8.09 -9.42 -2.91
N PHE A 258 -9.09 -8.65 -2.48
CA PHE A 258 -9.91 -7.78 -3.33
C PHE A 258 -10.04 -6.36 -2.76
N SER A 259 -10.58 -5.44 -3.57
CA SER A 259 -10.80 -4.01 -3.30
C SER A 259 -9.52 -3.17 -3.24
N LEU A 260 -9.70 -1.85 -3.16
CA LEU A 260 -8.64 -0.84 -2.99
C LEU A 260 -7.79 -1.03 -1.72
N PHE A 261 -8.23 -1.87 -0.79
CA PHE A 261 -7.54 -2.21 0.45
C PHE A 261 -6.97 -3.65 0.47
N HIS A 262 -7.01 -4.37 -0.65
CA HIS A 262 -6.57 -5.77 -0.78
C HIS A 262 -6.94 -6.65 0.43
N VAL A 263 -8.22 -6.67 0.77
CA VAL A 263 -8.78 -7.50 1.85
C VAL A 263 -8.83 -8.95 1.38
N LEU A 264 -8.17 -9.84 2.12
CA LEU A 264 -8.12 -11.28 1.84
C LEU A 264 -9.51 -11.92 1.94
N MET A 265 -9.98 -12.65 0.92
CA MET A 265 -11.27 -13.37 0.97
C MET A 265 -11.17 -14.70 1.74
N MET A 266 -10.58 -14.66 2.93
CA MET A 266 -10.47 -15.78 3.87
C MET A 266 -10.48 -15.25 5.31
N GLY A 267 -11.13 -15.97 6.21
CA GLY A 267 -11.24 -15.58 7.62
C GLY A 267 -11.93 -14.21 7.77
N PRO A 268 -11.37 -13.27 8.56
CA PRO A 268 -11.98 -11.96 8.83
C PRO A 268 -12.44 -11.17 7.60
N GLY A 269 -11.73 -11.25 6.47
CA GLY A 269 -12.11 -10.51 5.25
C GLY A 269 -13.26 -11.16 4.48
N LEU A 270 -13.41 -12.48 4.57
CA LEU A 270 -14.57 -13.20 4.03
C LEU A 270 -15.81 -12.95 4.90
N GLU A 271 -15.66 -12.94 6.23
CA GLU A 271 -16.78 -12.72 7.15
C GLU A 271 -17.30 -11.27 7.07
N ALA A 272 -16.39 -10.29 6.99
CA ALA A 272 -16.73 -8.89 6.73
C ALA A 272 -17.49 -8.70 5.40
N ARG A 273 -17.10 -9.41 4.31
CA ARG A 273 -17.86 -9.39 3.05
C ARG A 273 -19.26 -9.99 3.21
N ARG A 274 -19.36 -11.08 3.98
CA ARG A 274 -20.59 -11.83 4.20
C ARG A 274 -21.65 -11.04 4.95
N GLU A 275 -21.28 -10.41 6.06
CA GLU A 275 -22.20 -9.58 6.84
C GLU A 275 -22.62 -8.31 6.10
N LEU A 276 -21.72 -7.69 5.34
CA LEU A 276 -22.08 -6.59 4.43
C LEU A 276 -22.97 -7.04 3.24
N ASN A 277 -23.19 -8.34 3.05
CA ASN A 277 -23.98 -8.95 1.98
C ASN A 277 -23.53 -8.47 0.59
N LYS A 278 -22.23 -8.58 0.30
CA LYS A 278 -21.59 -8.15 -0.95
C LYS A 278 -20.95 -9.29 -1.73
N SER A 279 -21.11 -9.28 -3.04
CA SER A 279 -20.35 -10.15 -3.95
C SER A 279 -18.92 -9.62 -4.16
N GLU A 280 -18.05 -10.42 -4.80
CA GLU A 280 -16.64 -10.07 -4.99
C GLU A 280 -16.46 -8.89 -5.95
N GLY A 281 -17.29 -8.81 -7.00
CA GLY A 281 -17.31 -7.68 -7.91
C GLY A 281 -17.82 -6.39 -7.29
N GLN A 282 -18.76 -6.48 -6.33
CA GLN A 282 -19.22 -5.31 -5.59
C GLN A 282 -18.10 -4.64 -4.77
N LEU A 283 -17.03 -5.36 -4.43
CA LEU A 283 -15.90 -4.82 -3.66
C LEU A 283 -15.00 -3.84 -4.44
N TYR A 284 -15.20 -3.71 -5.75
CA TYR A 284 -14.46 -2.74 -6.57
C TYR A 284 -14.95 -1.30 -6.35
N HIS A 285 -16.23 -1.09 -5.99
CA HIS A 285 -16.75 0.25 -5.75
C HIS A 285 -16.11 0.88 -4.49
N PRO A 286 -15.56 2.11 -4.55
CA PRO A 286 -14.71 2.64 -3.47
C PRO A 286 -15.40 2.80 -2.11
N GLN A 287 -16.69 3.13 -2.13
CA GLN A 287 -17.52 3.18 -0.92
C GLN A 287 -17.69 1.78 -0.30
N ILE A 288 -17.88 0.73 -1.11
CA ILE A 288 -18.03 -0.65 -0.64
C ILE A 288 -16.68 -1.19 -0.14
N ALA A 289 -15.58 -0.92 -0.86
CA ALA A 289 -14.22 -1.19 -0.41
C ALA A 289 -13.95 -0.59 0.99
N THR A 290 -14.42 0.63 1.23
CA THR A 290 -14.27 1.31 2.52
C THR A 290 -15.13 0.66 3.62
N ARG A 291 -16.38 0.31 3.33
CA ARG A 291 -17.23 -0.46 4.29
C ARG A 291 -16.57 -1.80 4.65
N LEU A 292 -16.08 -2.53 3.65
CA LEU A 292 -15.36 -3.80 3.82
C LEU A 292 -14.11 -3.62 4.70
N PHE A 293 -13.33 -2.56 4.51
CA PHE A 293 -12.14 -2.30 5.31
C PHE A 293 -12.46 -2.02 6.78
N ILE A 294 -13.46 -1.17 7.06
CA ILE A 294 -13.90 -0.88 8.44
C ILE A 294 -14.43 -2.16 9.11
N ALA A 295 -15.22 -2.96 8.39
CA ALA A 295 -15.71 -4.26 8.87
C ALA A 295 -14.56 -5.25 9.14
N PHE A 296 -13.59 -5.35 8.22
CA PHE A 296 -12.41 -6.20 8.34
C PHE A 296 -11.56 -5.86 9.57
N LEU A 297 -11.43 -4.58 9.95
CA LEU A 297 -10.74 -4.20 11.20
C LEU A 297 -11.44 -4.76 12.45
N LYS A 298 -12.79 -4.76 12.48
CA LYS A 298 -13.58 -5.40 13.55
C LYS A 298 -13.37 -6.92 13.58
N GLU A 299 -13.58 -7.58 12.44
CA GLU A 299 -13.48 -9.05 12.35
C GLU A 299 -12.06 -9.57 12.62
N LYS A 300 -11.04 -8.72 12.49
CA LYS A 300 -9.65 -9.04 12.85
C LYS A 300 -9.34 -8.82 14.34
N GLY A 301 -10.34 -8.47 15.15
CA GLY A 301 -10.19 -8.21 16.60
C GLY A 301 -9.51 -6.88 16.93
N GLY A 302 -9.56 -5.90 16.02
CA GLY A 302 -8.89 -4.61 16.22
C GLY A 302 -9.60 -3.72 17.24
N ASN A 303 -8.99 -3.45 18.39
CA ASN A 303 -9.50 -2.49 19.38
C ASN A 303 -9.23 -1.03 18.92
N PRO A 304 -10.25 -0.16 18.73
CA PRO A 304 -10.04 1.20 18.25
C PRO A 304 -9.01 2.00 19.06
N ARG A 305 -9.01 1.86 20.39
CA ARG A 305 -8.09 2.52 21.34
C ARG A 305 -6.62 2.15 21.18
N GLU A 306 -6.34 1.03 20.54
CA GLU A 306 -4.98 0.52 20.31
C GLU A 306 -4.48 0.83 18.89
N LEU A 307 -5.34 1.41 18.04
CA LEU A 307 -5.14 1.58 16.61
C LEU A 307 -5.24 3.04 16.16
N PHE A 308 -6.13 3.80 16.80
CA PHE A 308 -6.46 5.18 16.46
C PHE A 308 -6.13 6.12 17.63
N PRO A 309 -5.68 7.36 17.36
CA PRO A 309 -5.25 7.86 16.05
C PRO A 309 -4.01 7.12 15.53
N ILE A 310 -3.95 6.88 14.22
CA ILE A 310 -2.84 6.12 13.63
C ILE A 310 -1.50 6.86 13.76
N THR A 311 -1.54 8.16 14.06
CA THR A 311 -0.37 9.01 14.38
C THR A 311 0.30 8.60 15.69
N LYS A 312 -0.48 8.19 16.71
CA LYS A 312 0.02 7.67 18.00
C LYS A 312 0.29 6.16 17.95
N HIS A 313 -0.51 5.39 17.21
CA HIS A 313 -0.49 3.92 17.21
C HIS A 313 -0.04 3.22 15.90
N PRO A 314 0.87 3.80 15.05
CA PRO A 314 1.07 3.33 13.68
C PRO A 314 1.66 1.91 13.58
N LYS A 315 2.42 1.49 14.60
CA LYS A 315 2.99 0.13 14.66
C LYS A 315 1.94 -0.92 14.99
N ALA A 316 0.96 -0.60 15.84
CA ALA A 316 -0.14 -1.50 16.19
C ALA A 316 -1.08 -1.65 14.99
N PHE A 317 -1.45 -0.53 14.37
CA PHE A 317 -2.22 -0.52 13.11
C PHE A 317 -1.52 -1.35 12.01
N ALA A 318 -0.21 -1.13 11.78
CA ALA A 318 0.54 -1.89 10.80
C ALA A 318 0.60 -3.40 11.12
N SER A 319 0.79 -3.77 12.39
CA SER A 319 0.81 -5.17 12.84
C SER A 319 -0.56 -5.85 12.74
N LEU A 320 -1.65 -5.15 13.04
CA LEU A 320 -3.00 -5.69 12.86
C LEU A 320 -3.27 -5.90 11.37
N TYR A 321 -3.14 -4.85 10.55
CA TYR A 321 -3.53 -4.90 9.14
C TYR A 321 -2.67 -5.89 8.34
N ASN A 322 -1.33 -5.82 8.45
CA ASN A 322 -0.39 -6.62 7.64
C ASN A 322 0.10 -7.92 8.31
N GLY A 323 -0.19 -8.12 9.61
CA GLY A 323 0.43 -9.17 10.43
C GLY A 323 1.80 -8.77 11.00
N THR A 324 2.29 -9.52 11.99
CA THR A 324 3.49 -9.17 12.79
C THR A 324 4.77 -9.00 11.98
N GLY A 325 4.94 -9.74 10.88
CA GLY A 325 6.11 -9.67 9.98
C GLY A 325 6.17 -8.45 9.05
N TRP A 326 5.25 -7.49 9.17
CA TRP A 326 5.12 -6.36 8.22
C TRP A 326 6.41 -5.56 7.99
N ARG A 327 7.27 -5.45 9.02
CA ARG A 327 8.52 -4.70 8.95
C ARG A 327 9.54 -5.35 8.01
N GLU A 328 9.51 -6.66 7.85
CA GLU A 328 10.41 -7.40 6.94
C GLU A 328 9.94 -7.26 5.49
N ILE A 329 8.62 -7.32 5.28
CA ILE A 329 7.98 -7.17 3.97
C ILE A 329 8.07 -5.72 3.48
N ASN A 330 7.80 -4.74 4.36
CA ASN A 330 7.85 -3.32 4.07
C ASN A 330 8.38 -2.51 5.27
N PRO A 331 9.71 -2.39 5.44
CA PRO A 331 10.31 -1.63 6.55
C PRO A 331 9.97 -0.14 6.53
N ASN A 332 9.42 0.37 5.42
CA ASN A 332 9.02 1.76 5.25
C ASN A 332 7.53 2.00 5.57
N TYR A 333 6.73 0.95 5.87
CA TYR A 333 5.27 1.04 5.99
C TYR A 333 4.83 2.20 6.90
N VAL A 334 5.30 2.21 8.15
CA VAL A 334 4.94 3.23 9.15
C VAL A 334 5.31 4.65 8.73
N ARG A 335 6.45 4.85 8.05
CA ARG A 335 6.84 6.19 7.56
C ARG A 335 5.96 6.63 6.38
N ASN A 336 5.59 5.69 5.51
CA ASN A 336 4.77 5.98 4.34
C ASN A 336 3.31 6.29 4.73
N ILE A 337 2.69 5.47 5.60
CA ILE A 337 1.29 5.65 6.01
C ILE A 337 1.09 6.96 6.76
N LEU A 338 2.01 7.33 7.67
CA LEU A 338 1.98 8.61 8.39
C LEU A 338 2.15 9.81 7.46
N ARG A 339 2.95 9.68 6.39
CA ARG A 339 3.04 10.71 5.37
C ARG A 339 1.72 10.84 4.60
N TYR A 340 1.20 9.76 4.04
CA TYR A 340 -0.05 9.83 3.26
C TYR A 340 -1.25 10.28 4.10
N HIS A 341 -1.25 10.01 5.41
CA HIS A 341 -2.23 10.55 6.35
C HIS A 341 -2.14 12.08 6.44
N LYS A 342 -0.92 12.63 6.60
CA LYS A 342 -0.70 14.07 6.60
C LYS A 342 -1.03 14.71 5.24
N ASP A 343 -0.59 14.10 4.14
CA ASP A 343 -0.91 14.52 2.78
C ASP A 343 -2.44 14.56 2.56
N ALA A 344 -3.18 13.60 3.12
CA ALA A 344 -4.64 13.54 3.06
C ALA A 344 -5.32 14.56 3.99
N GLN A 345 -4.83 14.78 5.21
CA GLN A 345 -5.36 15.82 6.11
C GLN A 345 -5.25 17.21 5.48
N GLU A 346 -4.09 17.54 4.89
CA GLU A 346 -3.89 18.82 4.18
C GLU A 346 -4.86 18.99 3.01
N MET A 347 -5.07 17.93 2.22
CA MET A 347 -6.07 17.91 1.15
C MET A 347 -7.49 18.17 1.68
N LEU A 348 -7.91 17.47 2.74
CA LEU A 348 -9.24 17.62 3.34
C LEU A 348 -9.49 19.04 3.88
N SER A 349 -8.51 19.68 4.50
CA SER A 349 -8.62 21.09 4.93
C SER A 349 -8.92 22.01 3.74
N THR A 350 -8.20 21.87 2.61
CA THR A 350 -8.46 22.68 1.41
C THR A 350 -9.77 22.36 0.68
N LEU A 351 -10.44 21.24 1.01
CA LEU A 351 -11.80 20.97 0.54
C LEU A 351 -12.85 21.69 1.39
N SER A 352 -12.58 21.90 2.68
CA SER A 352 -13.43 22.70 3.59
C SER A 352 -13.49 24.16 3.13
N GLU A 353 -12.32 24.76 2.90
CA GLU A 353 -12.18 26.19 2.54
C GLU A 353 -12.86 26.56 1.22
N LYS A 354 -12.96 25.61 0.27
CA LYS A 354 -13.67 25.80 -1.02
C LYS A 354 -15.20 25.69 -0.89
N GLY A 355 -15.71 25.28 0.27
CA GLY A 355 -17.14 25.06 0.53
C GLY A 355 -17.88 26.28 1.11
N GLU A 356 -17.17 27.31 1.56
CA GLU A 356 -17.78 28.57 2.01
C GLU A 356 -17.86 29.59 0.85
N PRO A 357 -19.02 30.22 0.60
CA PRO A 357 -19.07 31.39 -0.28
C PRO A 357 -18.38 32.58 0.40
N ASP A 358 -17.24 33.00 -0.16
CA ASP A 358 -16.40 34.10 0.34
C ASP A 358 -17.18 35.43 0.36
N THR A 359 -17.83 35.68 1.49
CA THR A 359 -18.67 36.85 1.77
C THR A 359 -17.92 37.89 2.60
N ARG A 360 -16.61 37.74 2.78
CA ARG A 360 -15.77 38.70 3.48
C ARG A 360 -15.22 39.72 2.47
N PRO A 361 -15.40 41.03 2.67
CA PRO A 361 -14.88 42.02 1.74
C PRO A 361 -13.35 41.95 1.73
N LYS A 362 -12.76 41.78 0.53
CA LYS A 362 -11.30 41.76 0.34
C LYS A 362 -10.71 43.13 0.66
N ILE A 363 -10.19 43.28 1.87
CA ILE A 363 -9.32 44.40 2.23
C ILE A 363 -8.03 44.25 1.42
N VAL A 364 -7.85 45.12 0.42
CA VAL A 364 -6.62 45.16 -0.38
C VAL A 364 -5.56 45.90 0.43
N GLU A 365 -4.78 45.15 1.19
CA GLU A 365 -3.65 45.70 1.95
C GLU A 365 -2.49 46.01 0.98
N VAL A 366 -2.26 47.31 0.74
CA VAL A 366 -1.26 47.79 -0.24
C VAL A 366 0.13 47.82 0.40
N SER A 367 0.90 46.75 0.19
CA SER A 367 2.31 46.70 0.60
C SER A 367 3.15 47.80 -0.08
N PRO A 368 3.88 48.64 0.67
CA PRO A 368 4.79 49.64 0.09
C PRO A 368 6.03 48.97 -0.53
N PRO A 369 6.69 49.62 -1.52
CA PRO A 369 7.84 49.04 -2.22
C PRO A 369 9.09 48.98 -1.34
N LEU A 370 9.80 47.85 -1.37
CA LEU A 370 11.12 47.72 -0.74
C LEU A 370 12.22 48.46 -1.55
N PRO A 371 13.21 49.08 -0.88
CA PRO A 371 14.31 49.76 -1.54
C PRO A 371 15.33 48.79 -2.16
N SER A 372 16.02 49.25 -3.21
CA SER A 372 17.05 48.50 -3.92
C SER A 372 18.35 48.35 -3.12
N ILE A 373 18.94 47.16 -3.15
CA ILE A 373 20.26 46.86 -2.55
C ILE A 373 21.32 46.92 -3.67
N PRO A 374 22.46 47.63 -3.48
CA PRO A 374 23.50 47.74 -4.50
C PRO A 374 24.32 46.46 -4.67
N GLU A 375 24.86 46.26 -5.88
CA GLU A 375 25.71 45.13 -6.22
C GLU A 375 27.06 45.16 -5.47
N LYS A 376 27.67 43.99 -5.28
CA LYS A 376 29.06 43.85 -4.81
C LYS A 376 30.02 43.58 -5.98
N PRO A 377 31.24 44.14 -5.95
CA PRO A 377 32.18 44.05 -7.06
C PRO A 377 32.71 42.63 -7.29
N SER A 378 33.12 42.36 -8.52
CA SER A 378 33.73 41.08 -8.92
C SER A 378 35.15 40.92 -8.36
N LEU A 379 35.53 39.66 -8.09
CA LEU A 379 36.91 39.28 -7.78
C LEU A 379 37.50 38.49 -8.95
N GLY A 380 38.71 38.88 -9.37
CA GLY A 380 39.40 38.31 -10.53
C GLY A 380 39.89 36.87 -10.34
N PRO A 381 40.36 36.22 -11.42
CA PRO A 381 40.74 34.81 -11.41
C PRO A 381 42.03 34.56 -10.60
N LYS A 382 42.03 33.46 -9.82
CA LYS A 382 43.26 32.94 -9.17
C LYS A 382 44.11 32.10 -10.15
N PRO A 383 45.42 31.91 -9.88
CA PRO A 383 46.35 31.29 -10.82
C PRO A 383 46.07 29.81 -11.10
N LYS A 384 46.53 29.32 -12.26
CA LYS A 384 46.53 27.90 -12.62
C LYS A 384 47.82 27.23 -12.14
N GLU A 385 47.70 26.25 -11.24
CA GLU A 385 48.78 25.27 -11.03
C GLU A 385 48.79 24.24 -12.17
N LYS A 386 49.98 23.72 -12.52
CA LYS A 386 50.13 22.63 -13.49
C LYS A 386 49.85 21.29 -12.79
N PRO A 387 49.14 20.34 -13.43
CA PRO A 387 48.86 19.05 -12.83
C PRO A 387 50.13 18.22 -12.67
N SER A 388 50.45 17.82 -11.44
CA SER A 388 51.35 16.70 -11.18
C SER A 388 50.70 15.41 -11.69
N ALA A 389 51.51 14.48 -12.22
CA ALA A 389 51.00 13.20 -12.71
C ALA A 389 50.40 12.41 -11.54
N PRO A 390 49.11 12.00 -11.59
CA PRO A 390 48.49 11.31 -10.47
C PRO A 390 49.15 9.95 -10.26
N ALA A 391 49.54 9.67 -9.01
CA ALA A 391 49.89 8.33 -8.59
C ALA A 391 48.74 7.35 -8.94
N LYS A 392 49.06 6.08 -9.18
CA LYS A 392 48.07 5.05 -9.50
C LYS A 392 47.17 4.77 -8.29
N GLU A 393 46.14 5.60 -8.10
CA GLU A 393 45.08 5.36 -7.13
C GLU A 393 44.54 3.94 -7.29
N LYS A 394 44.37 3.22 -6.19
CA LYS A 394 43.72 1.90 -6.20
C LYS A 394 42.23 2.10 -6.50
N ILE A 395 41.90 2.07 -7.79
CA ILE A 395 40.54 2.15 -8.34
C ILE A 395 39.66 1.12 -7.63
N LEU A 396 38.88 1.57 -6.64
CA LEU A 396 38.06 0.70 -5.81
C LEU A 396 36.72 0.45 -6.50
N ILE A 397 36.44 -0.82 -6.77
CA ILE A 397 35.17 -1.29 -7.32
C ILE A 397 34.51 -2.24 -6.31
N THR A 398 33.27 -1.93 -5.97
CA THR A 398 32.37 -2.84 -5.24
C THR A 398 31.49 -3.55 -6.26
N TRP A 399 31.51 -4.89 -6.28
CA TRP A 399 30.79 -5.73 -7.26
C TRP A 399 29.60 -6.46 -6.64
N GLU A 400 28.51 -6.58 -7.41
CA GLU A 400 27.36 -7.44 -7.10
C GLU A 400 26.97 -8.30 -8.30
N ARG A 401 26.51 -9.52 -8.03
CA ARG A 401 25.86 -10.36 -9.03
C ARG A 401 24.41 -9.93 -9.23
N ILE A 402 23.99 -9.82 -10.48
CA ILE A 402 22.62 -9.47 -10.83
C ILE A 402 21.74 -10.72 -10.68
N GLY A 403 20.81 -10.66 -9.72
CA GLY A 403 19.79 -11.69 -9.51
C GLY A 403 18.76 -11.72 -10.63
N ARG A 404 17.96 -12.81 -10.69
CA ARG A 404 17.11 -13.17 -11.85
C ARG A 404 16.21 -12.09 -12.45
N GLN A 405 15.87 -11.00 -11.74
CA GLN A 405 14.89 -10.00 -12.23
C GLN A 405 15.15 -8.52 -11.84
N ASN A 406 16.26 -8.11 -11.21
CA ASN A 406 16.40 -6.68 -10.82
C ASN A 406 17.83 -6.10 -10.75
N LEU A 407 18.22 -5.39 -11.82
CA LEU A 407 19.41 -4.55 -11.91
C LEU A 407 19.46 -3.40 -10.87
N THR A 408 18.32 -2.79 -10.54
CA THR A 408 18.27 -1.69 -9.55
C THR A 408 18.55 -2.21 -8.13
N THR A 409 18.19 -3.45 -7.82
CA THR A 409 18.62 -4.12 -6.57
C THR A 409 20.12 -4.35 -6.56
N ALA A 410 20.70 -4.90 -7.63
CA ALA A 410 22.16 -5.10 -7.70
C ALA A 410 22.95 -3.78 -7.57
N LEU A 411 22.47 -2.69 -8.19
CA LEU A 411 23.03 -1.35 -7.99
C LEU A 411 22.87 -0.81 -6.57
N ARG A 412 21.75 -1.10 -5.89
CA ARG A 412 21.54 -0.73 -4.49
C ARG A 412 22.49 -1.46 -3.55
N GLU A 413 22.68 -2.76 -3.72
CA GLU A 413 23.62 -3.54 -2.90
C GLU A 413 25.07 -3.09 -3.14
N ALA A 414 25.46 -2.83 -4.40
CA ALA A 414 26.77 -2.30 -4.75
C ALA A 414 27.01 -0.92 -4.09
N HIS A 415 25.98 -0.07 -4.07
CA HIS A 415 25.98 1.24 -3.42
C HIS A 415 26.04 1.14 -1.90
N PHE A 416 25.31 0.20 -1.30
CA PHE A 416 25.37 -0.07 0.13
C PHE A 416 26.75 -0.55 0.58
N LYS A 417 27.31 -1.57 -0.06
CA LYS A 417 28.67 -2.06 0.25
C LYS A 417 29.76 -1.04 -0.07
N TYR A 418 29.58 -0.19 -1.09
CA TYR A 418 30.46 0.96 -1.33
C TYR A 418 30.39 1.99 -0.18
N ILE A 419 29.18 2.37 0.27
CA ILE A 419 29.00 3.27 1.43
C ILE A 419 29.61 2.67 2.69
N GLN A 420 29.42 1.38 2.96
CA GLN A 420 30.01 0.71 4.13
C GLN A 420 31.53 0.88 4.17
N LYS A 421 32.21 0.77 3.00
CA LYS A 421 33.66 0.83 2.87
C LYS A 421 34.22 2.26 2.76
N MET A 422 33.53 3.16 2.06
CA MET A 422 34.02 4.51 1.73
C MET A 422 33.39 5.65 2.54
N LYS A 423 32.35 5.35 3.33
CA LYS A 423 31.54 6.31 4.12
C LYS A 423 30.99 7.49 3.30
N ARG A 424 30.90 7.36 1.98
CA ARG A 424 30.44 8.39 1.03
C ARG A 424 29.47 7.77 0.01
N PRO A 425 28.31 8.37 -0.26
CA PRO A 425 27.36 7.87 -1.25
C PRO A 425 27.75 8.33 -2.67
N ILE A 426 27.63 7.42 -3.65
CA ILE A 426 27.68 7.78 -5.09
C ILE A 426 26.33 8.37 -5.53
N PHE A 427 25.24 7.64 -5.32
CA PHE A 427 23.86 8.10 -5.53
C PHE A 427 23.34 8.78 -4.25
N ARG A 428 22.71 9.96 -4.33
CA ARG A 428 22.21 10.69 -3.14
C ARG A 428 20.85 10.19 -2.68
N ASN A 429 20.07 9.58 -3.58
CA ASN A 429 18.70 9.16 -3.33
C ASN A 429 18.25 8.02 -4.31
N ASN A 430 17.02 7.51 -4.15
CA ASN A 430 16.47 6.43 -5.01
C ASN A 430 16.20 6.84 -6.48
N ARG A 431 15.96 8.12 -6.77
CA ARG A 431 15.82 8.63 -8.15
C ARG A 431 17.18 8.53 -8.86
N ASP A 432 18.26 8.92 -8.21
CA ASP A 432 19.62 8.82 -8.75
C ASP A 432 20.01 7.36 -9.06
N LEU A 433 19.71 6.43 -8.14
CA LEU A 433 19.89 4.98 -8.35
C LEU A 433 19.11 4.48 -9.58
N HIS A 434 17.86 4.94 -9.76
CA HIS A 434 17.03 4.56 -10.91
C HIS A 434 17.48 5.21 -12.23
N VAL A 435 18.06 6.42 -12.17
CA VAL A 435 18.73 7.04 -13.33
C VAL A 435 19.97 6.23 -13.70
N GLY A 436 20.81 5.83 -12.72
CA GLY A 436 21.95 4.93 -12.93
C GLY A 436 21.54 3.63 -13.62
N ALA A 437 20.51 2.94 -13.09
CA ALA A 437 19.96 1.73 -13.70
C ALA A 437 19.50 1.96 -15.16
N LYS A 438 18.78 3.06 -15.42
CA LYS A 438 18.37 3.44 -16.79
C LYS A 438 19.55 3.75 -17.71
N THR A 439 20.63 4.35 -17.20
CA THR A 439 21.86 4.61 -17.97
C THR A 439 22.53 3.31 -18.39
N VAL A 440 22.58 2.29 -17.51
CA VAL A 440 23.07 0.94 -17.87
C VAL A 440 22.18 0.28 -18.91
N MET A 441 20.86 0.23 -18.71
CA MET A 441 19.92 -0.37 -19.68
C MET A 441 20.02 0.30 -21.06
N ARG A 442 20.13 1.64 -21.12
CA ARG A 442 20.34 2.41 -22.36
C ARG A 442 21.68 2.09 -23.02
N TYR A 443 22.75 1.92 -22.24
CA TYR A 443 24.07 1.51 -22.75
C TYR A 443 24.02 0.11 -23.36
N LEU A 444 23.43 -0.87 -22.66
CA LEU A 444 23.27 -2.24 -23.13
C LEU A 444 22.49 -2.26 -24.45
N ARG A 445 21.33 -1.60 -24.50
CA ARG A 445 20.50 -1.51 -25.72
C ARG A 445 21.28 -0.90 -26.89
N ARG A 446 22.07 0.16 -26.66
CA ARG A 446 22.89 0.81 -27.70
C ARG A 446 24.05 -0.06 -28.19
N LYS A 447 24.74 -0.79 -27.30
CA LYS A 447 25.97 -1.52 -27.64
C LYS A 447 25.74 -2.96 -28.09
N PHE A 448 24.66 -3.60 -27.64
CA PHE A 448 24.39 -5.02 -27.83
C PHE A 448 23.00 -5.32 -28.42
N GLY A 449 22.27 -4.29 -28.88
CA GLY A 449 20.91 -4.41 -29.43
C GLY A 449 19.84 -4.84 -28.43
N SER A 450 20.20 -5.03 -27.16
CA SER A 450 19.37 -5.63 -26.12
C SER A 450 19.75 -5.02 -24.76
N ASP A 451 18.75 -4.72 -23.94
CA ASP A 451 18.92 -4.34 -22.53
C ASP A 451 18.79 -5.54 -21.56
N THR A 452 18.76 -6.76 -22.10
CA THR A 452 18.70 -7.99 -21.32
C THR A 452 20.05 -8.31 -20.70
N TYR A 453 20.05 -8.38 -19.37
CA TYR A 453 21.11 -8.97 -18.55
C TYR A 453 20.71 -10.40 -18.14
N PHE A 454 21.69 -11.27 -17.91
CA PHE A 454 21.48 -12.68 -17.58
C PHE A 454 21.78 -12.98 -16.10
N PRO A 455 21.15 -14.00 -15.49
CA PRO A 455 21.46 -14.42 -14.13
C PRO A 455 22.92 -14.90 -14.04
N GLY A 456 23.77 -14.13 -13.36
CA GLY A 456 25.22 -14.36 -13.33
C GLY A 456 26.06 -13.20 -13.83
N ASP A 457 25.48 -12.27 -14.59
CA ASP A 457 26.11 -10.99 -14.91
C ASP A 457 26.43 -10.20 -13.63
N GLU A 458 27.48 -9.38 -13.65
CA GLU A 458 27.94 -8.60 -12.50
C GLU A 458 27.92 -7.11 -12.79
N ILE A 459 27.50 -6.31 -11.81
CA ILE A 459 27.64 -4.86 -11.84
C ILE A 459 28.53 -4.37 -10.70
N GLY A 460 29.59 -3.68 -11.08
CA GLY A 460 30.49 -2.97 -10.19
C GLY A 460 30.19 -1.48 -10.17
N ILE A 461 30.41 -0.81 -9.04
CA ILE A 461 30.43 0.66 -8.98
C ILE A 461 31.70 1.16 -8.30
N GLY A 462 32.12 2.36 -8.67
CA GLY A 462 33.26 3.03 -8.07
C GLY A 462 33.37 4.51 -8.44
N VAL A 463 34.47 5.12 -8.01
CA VAL A 463 34.86 6.49 -8.36
C VAL A 463 36.33 6.47 -8.75
N ASP A 464 36.71 7.26 -9.75
CA ASP A 464 38.11 7.54 -10.11
C ASP A 464 38.30 9.05 -10.34
N HIS A 465 39.49 9.46 -10.75
CA HIS A 465 39.83 10.85 -11.10
C HIS A 465 38.94 11.52 -12.18
N LYS A 466 38.06 10.78 -12.86
CA LYS A 466 37.04 11.31 -13.79
C LYS A 466 35.61 11.20 -13.23
N GLY A 467 35.47 11.04 -11.92
CA GLY A 467 34.18 10.95 -11.22
C GLY A 467 33.61 9.53 -11.11
N PRO A 468 32.32 9.40 -10.76
CA PRO A 468 31.68 8.10 -10.57
C PRO A 468 31.56 7.32 -11.88
N TYR A 469 31.53 6.00 -11.76
CA TYR A 469 31.27 5.07 -12.86
C TYR A 469 30.62 3.78 -12.36
N MET A 470 30.00 3.08 -13.30
CA MET A 470 29.58 1.70 -13.19
C MET A 470 30.44 0.85 -14.12
N LYS A 471 30.72 -0.39 -13.74
CA LYS A 471 31.23 -1.43 -14.63
C LYS A 471 30.19 -2.52 -14.79
N PHE A 472 29.88 -2.90 -16.01
CA PHE A 472 29.04 -4.06 -16.29
C PHE A 472 29.92 -5.19 -16.84
N ARG A 473 29.76 -6.41 -16.31
CA ARG A 473 30.48 -7.61 -16.76
C ARG A 473 29.46 -8.70 -17.09
N THR A 474 29.55 -9.23 -18.29
CA THR A 474 28.73 -10.36 -18.76
C THR A 474 29.61 -11.42 -19.42
N THR A 475 29.19 -12.68 -19.41
CA THR A 475 29.87 -13.77 -20.12
C THR A 475 29.00 -14.23 -21.28
N ARG A 476 29.44 -13.97 -22.51
CA ARG A 476 28.72 -14.37 -23.74
C ARG A 476 29.62 -15.26 -24.60
N ALA A 477 29.12 -16.42 -25.02
CA ALA A 477 29.87 -17.42 -25.79
C ALA A 477 31.26 -17.75 -25.19
N GLY A 478 31.32 -17.97 -23.87
CA GLY A 478 32.56 -18.28 -23.13
C GLY A 478 33.53 -17.11 -22.93
N LYS A 479 33.27 -15.94 -23.52
CA LYS A 479 34.12 -14.75 -23.40
C LYS A 479 33.52 -13.73 -22.44
N THR A 480 34.33 -13.21 -21.52
CA THR A 480 33.94 -12.12 -20.63
C THR A 480 33.99 -10.78 -21.36
N ILE A 481 32.93 -9.99 -21.21
CA ILE A 481 32.80 -8.65 -21.79
C ILE A 481 32.62 -7.69 -20.62
N GLU A 482 33.64 -6.89 -20.34
CA GLU A 482 33.60 -5.82 -19.33
C GLU A 482 33.42 -4.45 -20.01
N ALA A 483 32.55 -3.62 -19.43
CA ALA A 483 32.14 -2.33 -19.99
C ALA A 483 32.14 -1.24 -18.91
N LEU A 484 32.87 -0.16 -19.15
CA LEU A 484 32.82 1.05 -18.31
C LEU A 484 31.68 1.96 -18.77
N ILE A 485 30.88 2.42 -17.81
CA ILE A 485 29.70 3.29 -18.02
C ILE A 485 29.84 4.46 -17.06
N ARG A 486 29.95 5.69 -17.58
CA ARG A 486 29.96 6.91 -16.76
C ARG A 486 28.54 7.28 -16.33
N ILE A 487 28.41 7.90 -15.15
CA ILE A 487 27.14 8.31 -14.53
C ILE A 487 26.91 9.80 -14.76
#